data_AF-A0A435F3N0-F1
#
_entry.id   AF-A0A435F3N0-F1
#
_cell.length_a   1.000
_cell.length_b   1.000
_cell.length_c   1.000
_cell.angle_alpha   90.00
_cell.angle_beta   90.00
_cell.angle_gamma   90.00
#
_symmetry.space_group_name_H-M   'P 1'
#
loop_
_entity.id
_entity.type
_entity.pdbx_description
1 polymer ?
#
loop_
_entity_poly.entity_id
_entity_poly.type
_entity_poly.pdbx_seq_one_letter_code
_entity_poly.pdbx_strand_id
1 'polypeptide(L)' 'TISLFADGEAVYNVGGGVVFDSTAEEEYRECLLKARFATGTVPASS' A
#
# COMPACT_ATOMS: atom_id res chain seq x y z
N THR A 1 3.50 -2.61 7.58
CA THR A 1 3.85 -3.75 8.47
C THR A 1 3.25 -5.01 7.88
N ILE A 2 3.55 -6.19 8.44
CA ILE A 2 2.96 -7.46 7.99
C ILE A 2 2.28 -8.13 9.18
N SER A 3 1.08 -8.67 8.94
CA SER A 3 0.32 -9.50 9.90
C SER A 3 0.13 -10.89 9.29
N LEU A 4 0.51 -11.95 10.01
CA LEU A 4 0.32 -13.34 9.59
C LEU A 4 -0.67 -14.01 10.54
N PHE A 5 -1.73 -14.61 9.99
CA PHE A 5 -2.79 -15.27 10.72
C PHE A 5 -2.56 -16.79 10.78
N ALA A 6 -3.21 -17.45 11.74
CA ALA A 6 -3.00 -18.88 12.03
C ALA A 6 -3.46 -19.82 10.90
N ASP A 7 -4.35 -19.33 10.04
CA ASP A 7 -4.83 -20.02 8.83
C ASP A 7 -3.88 -19.86 7.63
N GLY A 8 -2.76 -19.14 7.80
CA GLY A 8 -1.77 -18.91 6.77
C GLY A 8 -2.04 -17.68 5.91
N GLU A 9 -3.07 -16.87 6.22
CA GLU A 9 -3.27 -15.59 5.53
C GLU A 9 -2.23 -14.55 5.98
N ALA A 10 -1.59 -13.87 5.02
CA ALA A 10 -0.69 -12.76 5.27
C ALA A 10 -1.28 -11.44 4.74
N VAL A 11 -1.45 -10.46 5.64
CA VAL A 11 -1.91 -9.11 5.28
C VAL A 11 -0.72 -8.14 5.30
N TYR A 12 -0.51 -7.49 4.15
CA TYR A 12 0.50 -6.45 3.96
C TYR A 12 -0.12 -5.07 4.15
N ASN A 13 0.14 -4.46 5.31
CA ASN A 13 -0.37 -3.11 5.59
C ASN A 13 0.46 -2.05 4.89
N VAL A 14 -0.21 -1.18 4.12
CA VAL A 14 0.37 -0.06 3.39
C VAL A 14 -0.20 1.28 3.87
N GLY A 15 0.58 2.34 3.72
CA GLY A 15 0.24 3.67 4.19
C GLY A 15 1.38 4.65 3.94
N GLY A 16 1.08 5.94 4.07
CA GLY A 16 2.02 7.06 4.00
C GLY A 16 1.76 8.04 5.15
N GLY A 17 2.69 8.94 5.40
CA GLY A 17 2.46 10.04 6.33
C GLY A 17 1.71 11.16 5.62
N VAL A 18 0.60 11.61 6.19
CA VAL A 18 -0.15 12.76 5.67
C VAL A 18 0.46 14.04 6.23
N VAL A 19 0.83 14.96 5.35
CA VAL A 19 1.37 16.29 5.68
C VAL A 19 0.42 17.39 5.19
N PHE A 20 0.76 18.65 5.48
CA PHE A 20 -0.15 19.80 5.26
C PHE A 20 -0.61 19.95 3.81
N ASP A 21 0.26 19.64 2.85
CA ASP A 21 0.05 19.77 1.41
C ASP A 21 -0.31 18.43 0.73
N SER A 22 -0.48 17.34 1.49
CA SER A 22 -0.96 16.07 0.95
C SER A 22 -2.38 16.19 0.40
N THR A 23 -2.64 15.52 -0.73
CA THR A 23 -4.01 15.29 -1.20
C THR A 23 -4.42 13.84 -0.94
N ALA A 24 -5.69 13.63 -0.59
CA ALA A 24 -6.21 12.28 -0.35
C ALA A 24 -6.04 11.35 -1.57
N GLU A 25 -6.12 11.92 -2.76
CA GLU A 25 -6.01 11.20 -4.03
C GLU A 25 -4.58 10.70 -4.28
N GLU A 26 -3.56 11.54 -4.03
CA GLU A 26 -2.15 11.18 -4.19
C GLU A 26 -1.71 10.17 -3.15
N GLU A 27 -2.07 10.35 -1.88
CA GLU A 27 -1.75 9.41 -0.80
C GLU A 27 -2.39 8.03 -1.06
N TYR A 28 -3.62 8.00 -1.59
CA TYR A 28 -4.27 6.76 -1.97
C TYR A 28 -3.56 6.07 -3.14
N ARG A 29 -3.14 6.84 -4.16
CA ARG A 29 -2.33 6.29 -5.28
C ARG A 29 -1.02 5.70 -4.80
N GLU A 30 -0.35 6.35 -3.86
CA GLU A 30 0.88 5.85 -3.24
C GLU A 30 0.62 4.54 -2.50
N CYS A 31 -0.47 4.45 -1.73
CA CYS A 31 -0.85 3.21 -1.05
C CYS A 31 -1.11 2.07 -2.03
N LEU A 32 -1.82 2.33 -3.14
CA LEU A 32 -2.05 1.33 -4.19
C LEU A 32 -0.74 0.91 -4.88
N LEU A 33 0.20 1.84 -5.09
CA LEU A 33 1.52 1.53 -5.64
C LEU A 33 2.29 0.59 -4.72
N LYS A 34 2.33 0.88 -3.42
CA LYS A 34 2.97 0.02 -2.40
C LYS A 34 2.31 -1.35 -2.34
N ALA A 35 0.98 -1.41 -2.42
CA ALA A 35 0.23 -2.66 -2.40
C ALA A 35 0.60 -3.55 -3.60
N ARG A 36 0.61 -2.98 -4.82
CA ARG A 36 0.99 -3.71 -6.03
C ARG A 36 2.41 -4.29 -5.94
N PHE A 37 3.36 -3.49 -5.45
CA PHE A 37 4.72 -3.97 -5.22
C PHE A 37 4.75 -5.14 -4.22
N ALA A 38 4.06 -5.02 -3.09
CA ALA A 38 4.02 -6.06 -2.06
C ALA A 38 3.36 -7.36 -2.53
N THR A 39 2.38 -7.29 -3.43
CA THR A 39 1.64 -8.46 -3.95
C THR A 39 2.21 -9.00 -5.27
N GLY A 40 3.34 -8.47 -5.75
CA GLY A 40 3.95 -8.89 -7.03
C GLY A 40 3.13 -8.53 -8.27
N THR A 41 2.14 -7.64 -8.13
CA THR A 41 1.39 -7.08 -9.27
C THR A 41 2.24 -5.99 -9.92
N VAL A 42 2.38 -6.00 -11.24
CA VAL A 42 3.19 -5.00 -11.96
C VAL A 42 2.68 -3.59 -11.62
N PRO A 43 3.54 -2.70 -11.09
CA PRO A 43 3.18 -1.32 -10.87
C PRO A 43 2.83 -0.62 -12.19
N ALA A 44 1.67 0.02 -12.26
CA ALA A 44 1.34 0.87 -13.40
C ALA A 44 2.21 2.14 -13.36
N SER A 45 2.92 2.43 -14.46
CA SER A 45 3.50 3.76 -14.72
C SER A 45 2.45 4.64 -15.37
N SER A 46 2.32 5.88 -14.91
CA SER A 46 1.53 6.93 -15.59
C SER A 46 2.34 7.59 -16.70
#